data_AF-A0A081GNP8-F1
#
_entry.id   AF-A0A081GNP8-F1
#
_cell.length_a   1.000
_cell.length_b   1.000
_cell.length_c   1.000
_cell.angle_alpha   90.00
_cell.angle_beta   90.00
_cell.angle_gamma   90.00
#
_symmetry.space_group_name_H-M   'P 1'
#
loop_
_entity.id
_entity.type
_entity.pdbx_description
1 polymer ?
#
loop_
_entity_poly.entity_id
_entity_poly.type
_entity_poly.pdbx_seq_one_letter_code
_entity_poly.pdbx_strand_id
1 'polypeptide(L)'
;MLRLLTALALGLVLLLAAPARARAADLQVSDVVLELCPSGDLATQPDLARPMGASCWALRGVVLNPGSRPVVDTDVFGLILDASGEPVLPNRSRVGSIGDIPPGRSSFALRLAVPAGTPGPLRSVKVRARGFNAPVRSRAGVDDELLPLEQGLAAS
;
A
#
# COMPACT_ATOMS: atom_id res chain seq x y z
N MET A 1 33.55 29.42 31.79
CA MET A 1 32.10 29.15 32.02
C MET A 1 31.24 29.47 30.81
N LEU A 2 31.34 30.68 30.21
CA LEU A 2 30.52 31.06 29.03
C LEU A 2 30.62 30.09 27.83
N ARG A 3 31.82 29.62 27.49
CA ARG A 3 32.05 28.66 26.39
C ARG A 3 31.39 27.29 26.61
N LEU A 4 31.29 26.85 27.85
CA LEU A 4 30.66 25.58 28.21
C LEU A 4 29.14 25.70 28.12
N LEU A 5 28.59 26.84 28.56
CA LEU A 5 27.17 27.15 28.47
C LEU A 5 26.71 27.28 27.00
N THR A 6 27.51 27.92 26.14
CA THR A 6 27.21 28.00 24.70
C THR A 6 27.26 26.65 24.01
N ALA A 7 28.22 25.78 24.36
CA ALA A 7 28.30 24.43 23.80
C ALA A 7 27.11 23.56 24.24
N LEU A 8 26.70 23.67 25.50
CA LEU A 8 25.53 22.96 26.03
C LEU A 8 24.23 23.45 25.37
N ALA A 9 24.07 24.76 25.20
CA ALA A 9 22.92 25.34 24.53
C ALA A 9 22.85 24.92 23.04
N LEU A 10 23.98 24.94 22.33
CA LEU A 10 24.03 24.50 20.94
C LEU A 10 23.74 23.00 20.80
N GLY A 11 24.26 22.19 21.73
CA GLY A 11 23.94 20.76 21.80
C GLY A 11 22.44 20.51 22.01
N LEU A 12 21.82 21.23 22.94
CA LEU A 12 20.38 21.13 23.22
C LEU A 12 19.52 21.55 22.02
N VAL A 13 19.91 22.61 21.30
CA VAL A 13 19.23 23.06 20.08
C VAL A 13 19.33 22.00 18.98
N LEU A 14 20.49 21.38 18.77
CA LEU A 14 20.64 20.29 17.79
C LEU A 14 19.78 19.07 18.14
N LEU A 15 19.66 18.73 19.43
CA LEU A 15 18.81 17.62 19.91
C LEU A 15 17.32 17.87 19.67
N LEU A 16 16.86 19.12 19.82
CA LEU A 16 15.47 19.52 19.60
C LEU A 16 15.13 19.68 18.11
N ALA A 17 16.12 19.97 17.27
CA ALA A 17 15.96 20.12 15.82
C ALA A 17 15.99 18.79 15.04
N ALA A 18 16.09 17.65 15.71
CA ALA A 18 16.09 16.35 15.04
C ALA A 18 14.75 16.11 14.32
N PRO A 19 14.75 15.78 13.02
CA PRO A 19 13.52 15.61 12.26
C PRO A 19 12.71 14.44 12.82
N ALA A 20 11.39 14.64 12.92
CA ALA A 20 10.47 13.58 13.30
C ALA A 20 10.56 12.45 12.26
N ARG A 21 11.14 11.32 12.67
CA ARG A 21 11.26 10.14 11.79
C ARG A 21 9.88 9.55 11.57
N ALA A 22 9.52 9.31 10.31
CA ALA A 22 8.39 8.48 9.97
C ALA A 22 8.59 7.09 10.61
N ARG A 23 7.65 6.69 11.46
CA ARG A 23 7.60 5.36 12.07
C ARG A 23 6.54 4.55 11.35
N ALA A 24 6.90 3.31 11.02
CA ALA A 24 5.95 2.35 10.49
C ALA A 24 4.86 2.07 11.54
N ALA A 25 3.61 1.99 11.09
CA ALA A 25 2.45 1.66 11.89
C ALA A 25 1.78 0.41 11.30
N ASP A 26 1.69 -0.64 12.11
CA ASP A 26 0.95 -1.86 11.76
C ASP A 26 -0.55 -1.65 12.04
N LEU A 27 -1.39 -2.02 11.07
CA LEU A 27 -2.83 -1.91 11.13
C LEU A 27 -3.46 -3.31 11.12
N GLN A 28 -4.57 -3.45 11.85
CA GLN A 28 -5.32 -4.69 11.91
C GLN A 28 -6.24 -4.81 10.70
N VAL A 29 -6.30 -5.99 10.10
CA VAL A 29 -7.18 -6.28 8.96
C VAL A 29 -8.14 -7.39 9.33
N SER A 30 -9.41 -7.20 9.00
CA SER A 30 -10.53 -8.08 9.32
C SER A 30 -11.49 -8.20 8.14
N ASP A 31 -12.47 -9.10 8.23
CA ASP A 31 -13.53 -9.29 7.23
C ASP A 31 -12.99 -9.48 5.81
N VAL A 32 -11.88 -10.22 5.70
CA VAL A 32 -11.17 -10.40 4.44
C VAL A 32 -11.92 -11.35 3.52
N VAL A 33 -12.21 -10.90 2.31
CA VAL A 33 -12.87 -11.69 1.27
C VAL A 33 -12.04 -11.63 0.00
N LEU A 34 -11.85 -12.79 -0.63
CA LEU A 34 -11.20 -12.93 -1.92
C LEU A 34 -12.21 -13.54 -2.90
N GLU A 35 -12.54 -12.80 -3.96
CA GLU A 35 -13.49 -13.26 -4.97
C GLU A 35 -13.14 -12.75 -6.36
N LEU A 36 -13.85 -13.20 -7.38
CA LEU A 36 -13.68 -12.69 -8.74
C LEU A 36 -14.12 -11.23 -8.83
N CYS A 37 -13.43 -10.45 -9.66
CA CYS A 37 -13.84 -9.08 -9.96
C CYS A 37 -15.24 -9.06 -10.60
N PRO A 38 -16.08 -8.04 -10.33
CA PRO A 38 -17.37 -7.91 -10.98
C PRO A 38 -17.20 -7.76 -12.51
N SER A 39 -18.19 -8.26 -13.26
CA SER A 39 -18.17 -8.28 -14.73
C SER A 39 -18.20 -6.88 -15.38
N GLY A 40 -18.69 -5.87 -14.67
CA GLY A 40 -18.68 -4.47 -15.10
C GLY A 40 -17.41 -3.69 -14.74
N ASP A 41 -16.41 -4.34 -14.14
CA ASP A 41 -15.13 -3.70 -13.88
C ASP A 41 -14.33 -3.55 -15.18
N LEU A 42 -13.79 -2.35 -15.46
CA LEU A 42 -12.95 -2.09 -16.63
C LEU A 42 -11.73 -3.03 -16.69
N ALA A 43 -11.24 -3.50 -15.53
CA ALA A 43 -10.17 -4.50 -15.45
C ALA A 43 -10.62 -5.93 -15.84
N THR A 44 -11.92 -6.16 -16.02
CA THR A 44 -12.51 -7.41 -16.52
C THR A 44 -12.70 -7.38 -18.04
N GLN A 45 -12.49 -6.23 -18.72
CA GLN A 45 -12.61 -6.15 -20.18
C GLN A 45 -11.48 -6.94 -20.86
N PRO A 46 -11.81 -7.87 -21.77
CA PRO A 46 -10.82 -8.73 -22.43
C PRO A 46 -9.88 -7.97 -23.38
N ASP A 47 -10.30 -6.82 -23.91
CA ASP A 47 -9.60 -6.09 -24.99
C ASP A 47 -8.61 -5.03 -24.51
N LEU A 48 -8.68 -4.59 -23.24
CA LEU A 48 -7.71 -3.65 -22.67
C LEU A 48 -6.54 -4.45 -22.07
N ALA A 49 -5.59 -4.84 -22.93
CA ALA A 49 -4.25 -5.30 -22.56
C ALA A 49 -4.20 -6.35 -21.44
N ARG A 50 -4.97 -7.44 -21.57
CA ARG A 50 -4.79 -8.61 -20.71
C ARG A 50 -3.35 -9.12 -20.89
N PRO A 51 -2.58 -9.44 -19.83
CA PRO A 51 -1.58 -10.48 -19.97
C PRO A 51 -2.37 -11.73 -20.36
N MET A 52 -2.26 -12.18 -21.61
CA MET A 52 -2.96 -13.37 -22.07
C MET A 52 -2.73 -14.50 -21.04
N GLY A 53 -3.80 -14.91 -20.33
CA GLY A 53 -3.71 -15.92 -19.28
C GLY A 53 -3.68 -15.42 -17.83
N ALA A 54 -4.42 -14.37 -17.44
CA ALA A 54 -4.70 -14.06 -16.03
C ALA A 54 -6.18 -13.70 -15.74
N SER A 55 -6.72 -14.17 -14.62
CA SER A 55 -8.05 -13.87 -14.07
C SER A 55 -8.00 -12.70 -13.07
N CYS A 56 -9.03 -11.85 -13.09
CA CYS A 56 -9.16 -10.74 -12.14
C CYS A 56 -9.83 -11.20 -10.85
N TRP A 57 -9.17 -10.96 -9.73
CA TRP A 57 -9.68 -11.18 -8.37
C TRP A 57 -9.69 -9.87 -7.58
N ALA A 58 -10.65 -9.72 -6.69
CA ALA A 58 -10.76 -8.62 -5.75
C ALA A 58 -10.50 -9.13 -4.33
N LEU A 59 -9.47 -8.59 -3.66
CA LEU A 59 -9.27 -8.74 -2.23
C LEU A 59 -9.90 -7.56 -1.51
N ARG A 60 -10.88 -7.82 -0.65
CA ARG A 60 -11.54 -6.80 0.16
C ARG A 60 -11.40 -7.09 1.63
N GLY A 61 -11.59 -6.06 2.44
CA GLY A 61 -11.67 -6.21 3.89
C GLY A 61 -11.84 -4.87 4.58
N VAL A 62 -11.69 -4.92 5.90
CA VAL A 62 -11.76 -3.76 6.77
C VAL A 62 -10.45 -3.61 7.52
N VAL A 63 -9.85 -2.42 7.44
CA VAL A 63 -8.65 -2.03 8.17
C VAL A 63 -9.08 -1.21 9.38
N LEU A 64 -8.52 -1.51 10.55
CA LEU A 64 -8.71 -0.74 11.78
C LEU A 64 -7.42 0.00 12.11
N ASN A 65 -7.54 1.33 12.19
CA ASN A 65 -6.54 2.20 12.79
C ASN A 65 -6.98 2.56 14.22
N PRO A 66 -6.36 1.96 15.27
CA PRO A 66 -6.70 2.26 16.66
C PRO A 66 -6.11 3.58 17.16
N GLY A 67 -5.25 4.23 16.36
CA GLY A 67 -4.61 5.50 16.72
C GLY A 67 -5.54 6.71 16.55
N SER A 68 -5.10 7.86 17.04
CA SER A 68 -5.81 9.14 16.93
C SER A 68 -5.40 9.98 15.72
N ARG A 69 -4.46 9.49 14.90
CA ARG A 69 -3.97 10.17 13.69
C ARG A 69 -4.07 9.25 12.47
N PRO A 70 -4.21 9.81 11.25
CA PRO A 70 -4.15 9.02 10.03
C PRO A 70 -2.81 8.28 9.88
N VAL A 71 -2.86 7.09 9.30
CA VAL A 71 -1.69 6.35 8.84
C VAL A 71 -1.62 6.49 7.33
N VAL A 72 -0.51 7.03 6.82
CA VAL A 72 -0.33 7.40 5.41
C VAL A 72 0.53 6.38 4.67
N ASP A 73 0.48 6.42 3.33
CA ASP A 73 1.25 5.53 2.46
C ASP A 73 1.05 4.03 2.82
N THR A 74 -0.21 3.64 3.07
CA THR A 74 -0.53 2.31 3.62
C THR A 74 -0.56 1.24 2.53
N ASP A 75 0.12 0.14 2.80
CA ASP A 75 0.17 -1.04 1.96
C ASP A 75 -0.45 -2.26 2.64
N VAL A 76 -1.10 -3.10 1.85
CA VAL A 76 -1.64 -4.40 2.27
C VAL A 76 -0.68 -5.50 1.87
N PHE A 77 -0.39 -6.36 2.83
CA PHE A 77 0.45 -7.55 2.68
C PHE A 77 -0.38 -8.81 2.93
N GLY A 78 -0.05 -9.90 2.27
CA GLY A 78 -0.72 -11.18 2.42
C GLY A 78 -0.20 -12.21 1.42
N LEU A 79 -0.58 -13.47 1.61
CA LEU A 79 -0.32 -14.55 0.66
C LEU A 79 -1.64 -15.02 0.07
N ILE A 80 -1.67 -15.19 -1.25
CA ILE A 80 -2.78 -15.83 -1.96
C ILE A 80 -2.34 -17.24 -2.27
N LEU A 81 -3.03 -18.23 -1.70
CA LEU A 81 -2.72 -19.64 -1.85
C LEU A 81 -3.76 -20.32 -2.73
N ASP A 82 -3.31 -21.29 -3.53
CA ASP A 82 -4.20 -22.17 -4.29
C ASP A 82 -4.73 -23.34 -3.44
N ALA A 83 -5.43 -24.26 -4.08
CA ALA A 83 -5.95 -25.47 -3.44
C ALA A 83 -4.86 -26.36 -2.81
N SER A 84 -3.66 -26.40 -3.40
CA SER A 84 -2.52 -27.18 -2.90
C SER A 84 -1.83 -26.50 -1.71
N GLY A 85 -2.10 -25.21 -1.51
CA GLY A 85 -1.47 -24.40 -0.47
C GLY A 85 -0.21 -23.68 -0.91
N GLU A 86 0.06 -23.68 -2.21
CA GLU A 86 1.19 -22.97 -2.80
C GLU A 86 0.85 -21.50 -3.10
N PRO A 87 1.80 -20.57 -2.93
CA PRO A 87 1.60 -19.16 -3.28
C PRO A 87 1.38 -18.97 -4.79
N VAL A 88 0.22 -18.44 -5.14
CA VAL A 88 -0.17 -18.11 -6.53
C VAL A 88 0.65 -16.96 -7.09
N LEU A 89 1.09 -16.07 -6.20
CA LEU A 89 1.85 -14.88 -6.53
C LEU A 89 3.24 -14.97 -5.89
N PRO A 90 4.17 -15.75 -6.48
CA PRO A 90 5.50 -15.94 -5.91
C PRO A 90 6.29 -14.63 -5.91
N ASN A 91 7.16 -14.45 -4.91
CA ASN A 91 8.03 -13.28 -4.72
C ASN A 91 7.31 -11.94 -4.43
N ARG A 92 6.00 -11.94 -4.22
CA ARG A 92 5.23 -10.75 -3.85
C ARG A 92 4.33 -11.00 -2.65
N SER A 93 4.72 -10.48 -1.50
CA SER A 93 3.87 -10.44 -0.30
C SER A 93 3.06 -9.15 -0.22
N ARG A 94 3.50 -8.08 -0.88
CA ARG A 94 2.72 -6.84 -1.04
C ARG A 94 1.64 -7.08 -2.09
N VAL A 95 0.40 -6.96 -1.64
CA VAL A 95 -0.80 -7.22 -2.44
C VAL A 95 -1.22 -5.94 -3.18
N GLY A 96 -1.12 -4.79 -2.52
CA GLY A 96 -1.42 -3.48 -3.10
C GLY A 96 -1.30 -2.35 -2.09
N SER A 97 -1.56 -1.12 -2.55
CA SER A 97 -1.59 0.09 -1.72
C SER A 97 -3.02 0.58 -1.55
N ILE A 98 -3.36 1.05 -0.35
CA ILE A 98 -4.70 1.52 0.03
C ILE A 98 -4.71 2.99 0.50
N GLY A 99 -3.58 3.70 0.36
CA GLY A 99 -3.49 5.13 0.63
C GLY A 99 -3.51 5.49 2.13
N ASP A 100 -4.17 6.60 2.46
CA ASP A 100 -4.22 7.15 3.81
C ASP A 100 -5.43 6.59 4.58
N ILE A 101 -5.19 6.06 5.78
CA ILE A 101 -6.20 5.40 6.63
C ILE A 101 -6.52 6.29 7.84
N PRO A 102 -7.73 6.87 7.93
CA PRO A 102 -8.14 7.68 9.08
C PRO A 102 -8.27 6.82 10.35
N PRO A 103 -8.29 7.45 11.54
CA PRO A 103 -8.69 6.77 12.79
C PRO A 103 -10.00 6.01 12.66
N GLY A 104 -10.07 4.78 13.20
CA GLY A 104 -11.25 3.93 13.15
C GLY A 104 -11.21 2.88 12.02
N ARG A 105 -12.39 2.45 11.58
CA ARG A 105 -12.56 1.39 10.57
C ARG A 105 -12.67 1.99 9.18
N SER A 106 -11.90 1.46 8.23
CA SER A 106 -11.96 1.82 6.80
C SER A 106 -12.04 0.56 5.94
N SER A 107 -12.98 0.51 5.00
CA SER A 107 -13.05 -0.58 4.01
C SER A 107 -12.04 -0.37 2.90
N PHE A 108 -11.48 -1.45 2.37
CA PHE A 108 -10.61 -1.41 1.19
C PHE A 108 -10.96 -2.49 0.17
N ALA A 109 -10.53 -2.28 -1.07
CA ALA A 109 -10.62 -3.24 -2.16
C ALA A 109 -9.37 -3.13 -3.05
N LEU A 110 -8.75 -4.27 -3.36
CA LEU A 110 -7.56 -4.37 -4.20
C LEU A 110 -7.79 -5.37 -5.32
N ARG A 111 -7.40 -5.00 -6.55
CA ARG A 111 -7.43 -5.89 -7.71
C ARG A 111 -6.16 -6.73 -7.76
N LEU A 112 -6.31 -8.00 -8.10
CA LEU A 112 -5.26 -8.99 -8.22
C LEU A 112 -5.38 -9.71 -9.57
N ALA A 113 -4.29 -9.74 -10.31
CA ALA A 113 -4.16 -10.58 -11.49
C ALA A 113 -3.59 -11.94 -11.05
N VAL A 114 -4.43 -12.98 -11.10
CA VAL A 114 -4.07 -14.37 -10.79
C VAL A 114 -3.89 -15.13 -12.10
N PRO A 115 -2.80 -15.88 -12.32
CA PRO A 115 -2.63 -16.69 -13.53
C PRO A 115 -3.85 -17.55 -13.86
N ALA A 116 -4.18 -17.65 -15.14
CA ALA A 116 -5.28 -18.48 -15.61
C ALA A 116 -4.90 -19.96 -15.42
N GLY A 117 -5.89 -20.77 -15.01
CA GLY A 117 -5.67 -22.19 -14.71
C GLY A 117 -5.13 -22.48 -13.31
N THR A 118 -4.96 -21.46 -12.45
CA THR A 118 -4.66 -21.70 -11.03
C THR A 118 -5.77 -22.53 -10.37
N PRO A 119 -5.46 -23.68 -9.73
CA PRO A 119 -6.45 -24.52 -9.07
C PRO A 119 -7.17 -23.80 -7.93
N GLY A 120 -8.50 -23.70 -8.04
CA GLY A 120 -9.35 -23.22 -6.95
C GLY A 120 -9.64 -24.30 -5.90
N PRO A 121 -10.06 -23.94 -4.68
CA PRO A 121 -10.36 -22.58 -4.23
C PRO A 121 -9.11 -21.79 -3.81
N LEU A 122 -9.09 -20.50 -4.15
CA LEU A 122 -8.07 -19.59 -3.67
C LEU A 122 -8.38 -19.12 -2.26
N ARG A 123 -7.34 -18.94 -1.43
CA ARG A 123 -7.48 -18.40 -0.07
C ARG A 123 -6.43 -17.34 0.21
N SER A 124 -6.83 -16.27 0.90
CA SER A 124 -5.90 -15.26 1.42
C SER A 124 -5.50 -15.61 2.84
N VAL A 125 -4.20 -15.60 3.15
CA VAL A 125 -3.68 -15.84 4.51
C VAL A 125 -2.71 -14.75 4.94
N LYS A 126 -2.60 -14.56 6.26
CA LYS A 126 -1.70 -13.58 6.91
C LYS A 126 -1.88 -12.16 6.37
N VAL A 127 -3.13 -11.76 6.10
CA VAL A 127 -3.43 -10.42 5.59
C VAL A 127 -3.23 -9.37 6.68
N ARG A 128 -2.47 -8.32 6.35
CA ARG A 128 -2.07 -7.24 7.26
C ARG A 128 -1.96 -5.95 6.48
N ALA A 129 -2.12 -4.80 7.13
CA ALA A 129 -1.84 -3.51 6.51
C ALA A 129 -0.74 -2.79 7.31
N ARG A 130 0.11 -2.04 6.62
CA ARG A 130 1.18 -1.25 7.24
C ARG A 130 1.38 0.04 6.46
N GLY A 131 1.47 1.15 7.17
CA GLY A 131 1.81 2.44 6.61
C GLY A 131 2.75 3.20 7.54
N PHE A 132 2.69 4.52 7.50
CA PHE A 132 3.56 5.39 8.29
C PHE A 132 2.77 6.50 9.01
N ASN A 133 3.30 6.99 10.11
CA ASN A 133 2.71 8.12 10.85
C ASN A 133 3.02 9.50 10.24
N ALA A 134 3.84 9.54 9.19
CA ALA A 134 4.19 10.70 8.39
C ALA A 134 4.57 10.24 6.98
N PRO A 135 4.34 11.06 5.92
CA PRO A 135 4.67 10.67 4.55
C PRO A 135 6.15 10.32 4.40
N VAL A 136 6.45 9.21 3.72
CA VAL A 136 7.84 8.76 3.51
C VAL A 136 8.38 9.24 2.16
N ARG A 137 7.50 9.54 1.22
CA ARG A 137 7.84 10.19 -0.04
C ARG A 137 7.53 11.68 0.11
N SER A 138 8.44 12.56 -0.35
CA SER A 138 8.02 13.90 -0.72
C SER A 138 6.93 13.72 -1.77
N ARG A 139 5.68 14.06 -1.43
CA ARG A 139 4.62 14.10 -2.44
C ARG A 139 5.15 14.98 -3.57
N ALA A 140 5.27 14.41 -4.76
CA ALA A 140 5.59 15.14 -5.97
C ALA A 140 4.71 16.40 -5.97
N GLY A 141 5.29 17.58 -6.20
CA GLY A 141 4.48 18.78 -6.36
C GLY A 141 3.49 18.58 -7.50
N VAL A 142 2.44 19.41 -7.57
CA VAL A 142 1.48 19.38 -8.69
C VAL A 142 2.19 19.51 -10.06
N ASP A 143 3.39 20.10 -10.08
CA ASP A 143 4.24 20.26 -11.27
C ASP A 143 5.18 19.07 -11.56
N ASP A 144 5.30 18.09 -10.65
CA ASP A 144 6.20 16.92 -10.77
C ASP A 144 5.44 15.64 -11.21
N GLU A 145 4.15 15.77 -11.56
CA GLU A 145 3.25 14.63 -11.79
C GLU A 145 3.52 13.92 -13.13
N LEU A 146 4.07 14.62 -14.12
CA LEU A 146 4.35 14.04 -15.43
C LEU A 146 5.77 13.49 -15.49
N LEU A 147 5.88 12.17 -15.74
CA LEU A 147 7.17 11.54 -16.02
C LEU A 147 7.76 12.11 -17.33
N PRO A 148 9.10 12.09 -17.53
CA PRO A 148 9.73 12.63 -18.74
C PRO A 148 9.16 12.10 -20.06
N LEU A 149 8.70 10.85 -20.07
CA LEU A 149 8.02 10.24 -21.22
C LEU A 149 6.65 10.88 -21.47
N GLU A 150 5.88 11.16 -20.42
CA GLU A 150 4.55 11.77 -20.52
C GLU A 150 4.64 13.26 -20.88
N GLN A 151 5.67 13.95 -20.41
CA GLN A 151 6.01 15.31 -20.85
C GLN A 151 6.33 15.35 -22.36
N GLY A 152 7.06 14.34 -22.85
CA GLY A 152 7.37 14.21 -24.28
C GLY A 152 6.16 13.92 -25.16
N LEU A 153 5.16 13.18 -24.63
CA LEU A 153 3.93 12.84 -25.35
C LEU A 153 2.86 13.94 -25.28
N ALA A 154 2.85 14.76 -24.22
CA ALA A 154 1.93 15.89 -24.11
C ALA A 154 2.31 17.08 -25.02
N ALA A 155 3.58 17.14 -25.46
CA ALA A 155 4.11 18.19 -26.33
C ALA A 155 4.05 17.84 -27.84
N SER A 156 3.53 16.66 -28.19
CA SER A 156 3.44 16.16 -29.58
C SER A 156 2.02 16.17 -30.13
#